data_AF-A0A7D9M6X9-F1
#
_entry.id   AF-A0A7D9M6X9-F1
#
_cell.length_a   1.000
_cell.length_b   1.000
_cell.length_c   1.000
_cell.angle_alpha   90.00
_cell.angle_beta   90.00
_cell.angle_gamma   90.00
#
_symmetry.space_group_name_H-M   'P 1'
#
loop_
_entity.id
_entity.type
_entity.pdbx_description
1 polymer ?
#
loop_
_entity_poly.entity_id
_entity_poly.type
_entity_poly.pdbx_seq_one_letter_code
_entity_poly.pdbx_strand_id
1 'polypeptide(L)'
;HKYPEPRVEISANISVKLGKSDVKPVDGYIQVYLYDCRRAATLCGSCLVAKAQYKCGWCVNTSCSVNDRCPSGLWVPPSGECPGIPKIESFYPKTGHVKGNSRLEINGKEFGRRYKDVKEVSIAGHQCTTIEKDYVIAKK
;
A
#
# COMPACT_ATOMS: atom_id res chain seq x y z
N HIS A 1 -19.41 9.96 16.79
CA HIS A 1 -19.08 10.50 15.45
C HIS A 1 -17.72 9.98 15.00
N LYS A 2 -17.67 9.05 14.04
CA LYS A 2 -16.40 8.62 13.41
C LYS A 2 -15.99 9.73 12.43
N TYR A 3 -14.82 10.32 12.63
CA TYR A 3 -14.20 11.17 11.60
C TYR A 3 -14.08 10.34 10.32
N PRO A 4 -14.43 10.89 9.13
CA PRO A 4 -14.04 10.23 7.89
C PRO A 4 -12.52 10.14 7.90
N GLU A 5 -11.98 8.93 7.74
CA GLU A 5 -10.54 8.70 7.56
C GLU A 5 -10.00 9.75 6.58
N PRO A 6 -8.91 10.46 6.90
CA PRO A 6 -8.42 11.56 6.09
C PRO A 6 -8.12 11.02 4.69
N ARG A 7 -8.84 11.51 3.68
CA ARG A 7 -8.73 11.03 2.31
C ARG A 7 -7.27 11.17 1.84
N VAL A 8 -6.74 10.10 1.24
CA VAL A 8 -5.39 10.07 0.64
C VAL A 8 -5.25 11.09 -0.49
N GLU A 9 -6.38 11.41 -1.12
CA GLU A 9 -6.50 12.24 -2.30
C GLU A 9 -7.75 13.12 -2.18
N ILE A 10 -7.63 14.39 -2.56
CA ILE A 10 -8.74 15.33 -2.70
C ILE A 10 -8.66 16.02 -4.06
N SER A 11 -9.80 16.24 -4.70
CA SER A 11 -9.91 17.04 -5.92
C SER A 11 -10.21 18.49 -5.58
N ALA A 12 -9.56 19.44 -6.23
CA ALA A 12 -9.80 20.87 -6.09
C ALA A 12 -9.93 21.53 -7.48
N ASN A 13 -10.65 22.64 -7.56
CA ASN A 13 -10.75 23.41 -8.78
C ASN A 13 -9.59 24.41 -8.87
N ILE A 14 -9.05 24.61 -10.07
CA ILE A 14 -8.11 25.70 -10.31
C ILE A 14 -8.87 27.01 -10.54
N SER A 15 -8.37 28.11 -9.97
CA SER A 15 -8.85 29.46 -10.25
C SER A 15 -7.69 30.33 -10.70
N VAL A 16 -7.83 30.97 -11.86
CA VAL A 16 -6.80 31.86 -12.41
C VAL A 16 -7.37 33.27 -12.52
N LYS A 17 -6.62 34.29 -12.10
CA LYS A 17 -6.98 35.70 -12.22
C LYS A 17 -5.99 36.41 -13.13
N LEU A 18 -6.51 37.17 -14.10
CA LEU A 18 -5.73 38.04 -14.98
C LEU A 18 -6.13 39.49 -14.72
N GLY A 19 -5.33 40.21 -13.94
CA GLY A 19 -5.70 41.54 -13.44
C GLY A 19 -6.94 41.46 -12.54
N LYS A 20 -8.03 42.12 -12.97
CA LYS A 20 -9.34 42.10 -12.26
C LYS A 20 -10.31 41.04 -12.80
N SER A 21 -9.91 40.28 -13.81
CA SER A 21 -10.78 39.30 -14.48
C SER A 21 -10.50 37.88 -14.00
N ASP A 22 -11.55 37.09 -13.76
CA ASP A 22 -11.44 35.66 -13.54
C ASP A 22 -11.36 34.92 -14.89
N VAL A 23 -10.36 34.04 -15.02
CA VAL A 23 -10.15 33.20 -16.21
C VAL A 23 -10.87 31.88 -16.00
N LYS A 24 -11.81 31.57 -16.88
CA LYS A 24 -12.56 30.31 -16.84
C LYS A 24 -11.90 29.26 -17.76
N PRO A 25 -11.88 27.98 -17.35
CA PRO A 25 -11.52 26.88 -18.24
C PRO A 25 -12.39 26.85 -19.49
N VAL A 26 -11.81 26.50 -20.63
CA VAL A 26 -12.54 26.35 -21.91
C VAL A 26 -13.62 25.26 -21.80
N ASP A 27 -13.31 24.15 -21.14
CA ASP A 27 -14.22 22.99 -21.00
C ASP A 27 -15.00 23.00 -19.67
N GLY A 28 -15.08 24.16 -19.00
CA GLY A 28 -15.90 24.37 -17.79
C GLY A 28 -15.35 23.76 -16.49
N TYR A 29 -14.50 22.72 -16.56
CA TYR A 29 -13.94 22.05 -15.38
C TYR A 29 -12.47 21.67 -15.57
N ILE A 30 -11.59 22.30 -14.79
CA ILE A 30 -10.21 21.82 -14.58
C ILE A 30 -10.08 21.46 -13.10
N GLN A 31 -9.91 20.18 -12.82
CA GLN A 31 -9.67 19.65 -11.49
C GLN A 31 -8.20 19.27 -11.31
N VAL A 32 -7.63 19.67 -10.18
CA VAL A 32 -6.34 19.19 -9.71
C VAL A 32 -6.54 18.19 -8.58
N TYR A 33 -5.69 17.17 -8.53
CA TYR A 33 -5.72 16.15 -7.48
C TYR A 33 -4.55 16.41 -6.53
N LEU A 34 -4.87 16.73 -5.27
CA LEU A 34 -3.90 16.87 -4.19
C LEU A 34 -3.84 15.54 -3.44
N TYR A 35 -2.64 15.07 -3.13
CA TYR A 35 -2.42 13.78 -2.48
C TYR A 35 -1.36 13.88 -1.38
N ASP A 36 -1.40 12.94 -0.43
CA ASP A 36 -0.41 12.80 0.63
C ASP A 36 0.05 11.34 0.76
N CYS A 37 1.27 11.05 0.30
CA CYS A 37 1.86 9.70 0.37
C CYS A 37 1.87 9.14 1.80
N ARG A 38 2.05 9.97 2.83
CA ARG A 38 2.12 9.49 4.22
C ARG A 38 0.78 8.95 4.70
N ARG A 39 -0.32 9.38 4.08
CA ARG A 39 -1.68 8.90 4.35
C ARG A 39 -2.04 7.70 3.49
N ALA A 40 -1.34 7.49 2.37
CA ALA A 40 -1.60 6.38 1.46
C ALA A 40 -1.32 5.02 2.09
N ALA A 41 -0.29 4.91 2.92
CA ALA A 41 0.12 3.66 3.53
C ALA A 41 1.02 3.85 4.77
N THR A 42 0.89 2.93 5.73
CA THR A 42 1.77 2.81 6.90
C THR A 42 2.78 1.67 6.79
N LEU A 43 2.61 0.79 5.81
CA LEU A 43 3.48 -0.36 5.54
C LEU A 43 4.14 -0.21 4.17
N CYS A 44 5.36 -0.73 4.05
CA CYS A 44 6.13 -0.63 2.81
C CYS A 44 5.39 -1.28 1.64
N GLY A 45 4.96 -2.52 1.78
CA GLY A 45 4.25 -3.24 0.70
C GLY A 45 3.05 -2.47 0.19
N SER A 46 2.25 -1.89 1.09
CA SER A 46 1.06 -1.07 0.76
C SER A 46 1.43 0.26 0.10
N CYS A 47 2.56 0.86 0.49
CA CYS A 47 3.07 2.09 -0.11
C CYS A 47 3.51 1.87 -1.56
N LEU A 48 4.22 0.78 -1.83
CA LEU A 48 4.76 0.50 -3.16
C LEU A 48 3.67 0.09 -4.17
N VAL A 49 2.48 -0.31 -3.70
CA VAL A 49 1.29 -0.56 -4.53
C VAL A 49 0.30 0.61 -4.56
N ALA A 50 0.60 1.71 -3.86
CA ALA A 50 -0.21 2.92 -3.92
C ALA A 50 -0.24 3.47 -5.36
N LYS A 51 -1.26 4.28 -5.70
CA LYS A 51 -1.50 4.74 -7.09
C LYS A 51 -0.21 5.29 -7.71
N ALA A 52 0.25 4.62 -8.78
CA ALA A 52 1.51 4.93 -9.47
C ALA A 52 1.62 6.39 -9.93
N GLN A 53 0.48 7.04 -10.22
CA GLN A 53 0.42 8.44 -10.65
C GLN A 53 0.99 9.44 -9.63
N TYR A 54 1.10 9.06 -8.36
CA TYR A 54 1.57 9.94 -7.29
C TYR A 54 3.06 9.78 -6.96
N LYS A 55 3.77 8.89 -7.64
CA LYS A 55 5.22 8.67 -7.44
C LYS A 55 5.62 8.48 -5.97
N CYS A 56 4.70 7.97 -5.15
CA CYS A 56 5.00 7.61 -3.77
C CYS A 56 5.95 6.41 -3.75
N GLY A 57 6.85 6.38 -2.78
CA GLY A 57 7.72 5.24 -2.51
C GLY A 57 7.95 5.12 -1.01
N TRP A 58 8.64 4.05 -0.62
CA TRP A 58 8.89 3.80 0.80
C TRP A 58 10.21 4.43 1.22
N CYS A 59 10.18 5.35 2.18
CA CYS A 59 11.40 5.86 2.78
C CYS A 59 11.76 5.00 4.00
N VAL A 60 12.95 4.38 3.96
CA VAL A 60 13.39 3.43 4.98
C VAL A 60 13.35 4.08 6.38
N ASN A 61 12.85 3.33 7.37
CA ASN A 61 12.70 3.73 8.78
C ASN A 61 11.83 4.97 9.05
N THR A 62 11.10 5.47 8.06
CA THR A 62 10.25 6.67 8.24
C THR A 62 8.80 6.41 7.85
N SER A 63 8.45 6.53 6.57
CA SER A 63 7.08 6.39 6.09
C SER A 63 7.02 6.38 4.56
N CYS A 64 5.83 6.14 4.02
CA CYS A 64 5.54 6.36 2.60
C CYS A 64 5.68 7.85 2.23
N SER A 65 6.56 8.19 1.29
CA SER A 65 6.86 9.57 0.89
C SER A 65 7.29 9.67 -0.57
N VAL A 66 7.35 10.90 -1.09
CA VAL A 66 8.01 11.18 -2.37
C VAL A 66 9.53 11.20 -2.19
N ASN A 67 10.27 10.87 -3.24
CA ASN A 67 11.74 10.77 -3.22
C ASN A 67 12.41 12.04 -2.63
N ASP A 68 11.97 13.22 -3.07
CA ASP A 68 12.55 14.51 -2.65
C ASP A 68 12.41 14.81 -1.15
N ARG A 69 11.51 14.09 -0.45
CA ARG A 69 11.31 14.21 1.01
C ARG A 69 11.99 13.09 1.79
N CYS A 70 12.75 12.23 1.11
CA CYS A 70 13.50 11.15 1.72
C CYS A 70 15.00 11.42 1.60
N PRO A 71 15.82 11.08 2.62
CA PRO A 71 17.27 11.18 2.49
C PRO A 71 17.80 10.33 1.33
N SER A 72 18.83 10.84 0.64
CA SER A 72 19.46 10.15 -0.49
C SER A 72 19.86 8.72 -0.16
N GLY A 73 19.49 7.79 -1.04
CA GLY A 73 19.80 6.36 -0.87
C GLY A 73 18.85 5.58 0.05
N LEU A 74 17.91 6.25 0.72
CA LEU A 74 16.92 5.59 1.60
C LEU A 74 15.53 5.48 0.97
N TRP A 75 15.34 5.96 -0.25
CA TRP A 75 14.04 5.90 -0.91
C TRP A 75 13.93 4.67 -1.80
N VAL A 76 12.89 3.88 -1.56
CA VAL A 76 12.55 2.69 -2.33
C VAL A 76 11.44 3.04 -3.34
N PRO A 77 11.72 2.92 -4.66
CA PRO A 77 10.71 3.21 -5.69
C PRO A 77 9.59 2.16 -5.68
N PRO A 78 8.44 2.45 -6.31
CA PRO A 78 7.36 1.47 -6.53
C PRO A 78 7.82 0.14 -7.14
N SER A 79 8.89 0.13 -7.94
CA SER A 79 9.47 -1.09 -8.52
C SER A 79 10.40 -1.84 -7.56
N GLY A 80 10.91 -1.18 -6.52
CA GLY A 80 11.86 -1.74 -5.57
C GLY A 80 11.25 -2.76 -4.62
N GLU A 81 12.10 -3.34 -3.77
CA GLU A 81 11.71 -4.31 -2.76
C GLU A 81 11.73 -3.68 -1.38
N CYS A 82 10.79 -4.11 -0.53
CA CYS A 82 10.75 -3.64 0.83
C CYS A 82 11.93 -4.20 1.63
N PRO A 83 12.72 -3.35 2.31
CA PRO A 83 13.95 -3.78 2.98
C PRO A 83 13.69 -4.53 4.30
N GLY A 84 12.43 -4.66 4.71
CA GLY A 84 12.06 -5.36 5.95
C GLY A 84 12.18 -6.87 5.82
N ILE A 85 12.41 -7.54 6.95
CA ILE A 85 12.43 -9.01 7.02
C ILE A 85 10.98 -9.51 7.12
N PRO A 86 10.54 -10.45 6.24
CA PRO A 86 9.24 -11.08 6.35
C PRO A 86 9.02 -11.69 7.73
N LYS A 87 7.88 -11.37 8.36
CA LYS A 87 7.57 -11.85 9.72
C LYS A 87 6.11 -12.27 9.84
N ILE A 88 5.90 -13.50 10.31
CA ILE A 88 4.59 -13.98 10.76
C ILE A 88 4.31 -13.36 12.13
N GLU A 89 3.19 -12.64 12.24
CA GLU A 89 2.74 -12.05 13.50
C GLU A 89 1.70 -12.93 14.19
N SER A 90 0.81 -13.56 13.42
CA SER A 90 -0.17 -14.49 13.95
C SER A 90 -0.69 -15.44 12.88
N PHE A 91 -1.33 -16.52 13.32
CA PHE A 91 -2.04 -17.43 12.44
C PHE A 91 -3.23 -18.06 13.17
N TYR A 92 -4.23 -18.51 12.41
CA TYR A 92 -5.42 -19.17 12.94
C TYR A 92 -5.99 -20.16 11.92
N PRO A 93 -6.49 -21.34 12.32
CA PRO A 93 -6.55 -21.87 13.69
C PRO A 93 -5.20 -22.40 14.18
N LYS A 94 -5.05 -22.50 15.51
CA LYS A 94 -3.87 -23.12 16.15
C LYS A 94 -3.95 -24.65 16.21
N THR A 95 -5.08 -25.22 15.83
CA THR A 95 -5.37 -26.64 15.84
C THR A 95 -5.95 -27.03 14.48
N GLY A 96 -5.74 -28.29 14.09
CA GLY A 96 -6.21 -28.81 12.81
C GLY A 96 -6.32 -30.33 12.87
N HIS A 97 -7.04 -30.89 11.91
CA HIS A 97 -7.19 -32.34 11.80
C HIS A 97 -5.91 -32.96 11.22
N VAL A 98 -5.45 -34.09 11.77
CA VAL A 98 -4.19 -34.76 11.35
C VAL A 98 -4.17 -35.18 9.87
N LYS A 99 -5.35 -35.42 9.28
CA LYS A 99 -5.50 -35.71 7.84
C LYS A 99 -5.39 -34.46 6.94
N GLY A 100 -5.22 -33.26 7.49
CA GLY A 100 -5.14 -32.02 6.76
C GLY A 100 -6.51 -31.38 6.46
N ASN A 101 -6.63 -30.71 5.32
CA ASN A 101 -7.81 -29.96 4.86
C ASN A 101 -8.31 -28.85 5.81
N SER A 102 -7.46 -28.44 6.75
CA SER A 102 -7.76 -27.31 7.63
C SER A 102 -7.35 -26.01 6.93
N ARG A 103 -8.26 -25.05 6.83
CA ARG A 103 -7.96 -23.72 6.27
C ARG A 103 -7.20 -22.89 7.29
N LEU A 104 -6.00 -22.46 6.94
CA LEU A 104 -5.14 -21.61 7.77
C LEU A 104 -5.15 -20.18 7.23
N GLU A 105 -5.26 -19.22 8.14
CA GLU A 105 -5.00 -17.80 7.90
C GLU A 105 -3.67 -17.44 8.55
N ILE A 106 -2.78 -16.79 7.79
CA ILE A 106 -1.48 -16.32 8.27
C ILE A 106 -1.44 -14.80 8.11
N ASN A 107 -1.24 -14.10 9.21
CA ASN A 107 -1.12 -12.65 9.26
C ASN A 107 0.32 -12.25 9.58
N GLY A 108 0.85 -11.28 8.86
CA GLY A 108 2.22 -10.84 9.03
C GLY A 108 2.58 -9.59 8.23
N LYS A 109 3.88 -9.30 8.20
CA LYS A 109 4.47 -8.15 7.52
C LYS A 109 5.47 -8.61 6.47
N GLU A 110 5.57 -7.80 5.42
CA GLU A 110 6.53 -8.00 4.32
C GLU A 110 6.39 -9.36 3.58
N PHE A 111 5.17 -9.89 3.44
CA PHE A 111 4.86 -11.11 2.66
C PHE A 111 4.77 -10.89 1.13
N GLY A 112 5.45 -9.86 0.65
CA GLY A 112 5.37 -9.43 -0.75
C GLY A 112 4.18 -8.51 -1.05
N ARG A 113 4.10 -8.12 -2.32
CA ARG A 113 3.15 -7.12 -2.84
C ARG A 113 2.09 -7.74 -3.73
N ARG A 114 2.30 -8.97 -4.18
CA ARG A 114 1.41 -9.74 -5.04
C ARG A 114 1.42 -11.17 -4.56
N TYR A 115 0.33 -11.88 -4.82
CA TYR A 115 0.23 -13.31 -4.52
C TYR A 115 1.43 -14.12 -5.06
N LYS A 116 1.92 -13.80 -6.28
CA LYS A 116 3.06 -14.46 -6.93
C LYS A 116 4.41 -14.32 -6.19
N ASP A 117 4.50 -13.38 -5.25
CA ASP A 117 5.70 -13.19 -4.42
C ASP A 117 5.75 -14.27 -3.31
N VAL A 118 4.60 -14.85 -2.94
CA VAL A 118 4.51 -16.02 -2.05
C VAL A 118 4.75 -17.28 -2.88
N LYS A 119 5.93 -17.90 -2.72
CA LYS A 119 6.32 -19.09 -3.50
C LYS A 119 5.77 -20.38 -2.92
N GLU A 120 5.83 -20.51 -1.60
CA GLU A 120 5.55 -21.74 -0.90
C GLU A 120 5.06 -21.43 0.51
N VAL A 121 4.12 -22.23 1.01
CA VAL A 121 3.70 -22.23 2.40
C VAL A 121 3.67 -23.68 2.86
N SER A 122 4.37 -23.98 3.97
CA SER A 122 4.42 -25.33 4.52
C SER A 122 4.28 -25.33 6.04
N ILE A 123 3.72 -26.42 6.58
CA ILE A 123 3.55 -26.64 8.01
C ILE A 123 4.20 -27.99 8.33
N ALA A 124 5.21 -27.98 9.20
CA ALA A 124 5.97 -29.17 9.55
C ALA A 124 6.49 -29.97 8.33
N GLY A 125 6.87 -29.28 7.25
CA GLY A 125 7.35 -29.90 6.00
C GLY A 125 6.25 -30.35 5.03
N HIS A 126 4.97 -30.25 5.40
CA HIS A 126 3.85 -30.52 4.50
C HIS A 126 3.44 -29.26 3.74
N GLN A 127 3.40 -29.36 2.42
CA GLN A 127 2.97 -28.27 1.53
C GLN A 127 1.50 -27.92 1.76
N CYS A 128 1.22 -26.62 1.85
CA CYS A 128 -0.12 -26.07 1.93
C CYS A 128 -0.51 -25.45 0.57
N THR A 129 -1.73 -25.71 0.14
CA THR A 129 -2.29 -25.02 -1.03
C THR A 129 -2.72 -23.62 -0.62
N THR A 130 -2.08 -22.60 -1.20
CA THR A 130 -2.46 -21.20 -1.01
C THR A 130 -3.66 -20.83 -1.89
N ILE A 131 -4.50 -19.91 -1.42
CA ILE A 131 -5.74 -19.51 -2.10
C ILE A 131 -5.61 -18.04 -2.54
N GLU A 132 -5.38 -17.80 -3.84
CA GLU A 132 -5.10 -16.46 -4.37
C GLU A 132 -6.18 -15.42 -4.05
N LYS A 133 -7.46 -15.81 -4.15
CA LYS A 133 -8.61 -14.93 -3.85
C LYS A 133 -8.63 -14.42 -2.41
N ASP A 134 -7.95 -15.11 -1.49
CA ASP A 134 -7.90 -14.77 -0.07
C ASP A 134 -6.61 -14.03 0.30
N TYR A 135 -5.69 -13.81 -0.65
CA TYR A 135 -4.50 -12.99 -0.42
C TYR A 135 -4.88 -11.52 -0.37
N VAL A 136 -4.66 -10.90 0.78
CA VAL A 136 -4.97 -9.49 1.02
C VAL A 136 -3.70 -8.77 1.46
N ILE A 137 -3.36 -7.70 0.75
CA ILE A 137 -2.33 -6.75 1.19
C ILE A 137 -2.94 -5.94 2.32
N ALA A 138 -2.25 -5.88 3.47
CA ALA A 138 -2.67 -5.08 4.61
C ALA A 138 -2.94 -3.63 4.16
N LYS A 139 -4.16 -3.16 4.41
CA LYS A 139 -4.54 -1.76 4.23
C LYS A 139 -4.55 -1.10 5.61
N LYS A 140 -4.29 0.21 5.61
CA LYS A 140 -4.35 1.05 6.81
C LYS A 140 -5.71 0.93 7.49
#